data_AF-A0A0F9MK11-F1
#
_entry.id   AF-A0A0F9MK11-F1
#
_cell.length_a   1.000
_cell.length_b   1.000
_cell.length_c   1.000
_cell.angle_alpha   90.00
_cell.angle_beta   90.00
_cell.angle_gamma   90.00
#
_symmetry.space_group_name_H-M   'P 1'
#
loop_
_entity.id
_entity.type
_entity.pdbx_description
1 polymer ?
#
loop_
_entity_poly.entity_id
_entity_poly.type
_entity_poly.pdbx_seq_one_letter_code
_entity_poly.pdbx_strand_id
1 'polypeptide(L)'
;MVTARLPVTTLRLGIVKKVSQKFVECTLLGFPGENPIKCPITHPYVSNGGGFLSGIEPGTIVLLGIVSPNRRFIVCFIPTRRAYFEQDGIPNVPFYSTALPELEEGELLIKSSKSGTYINLLPDGSLLIDADIGDSEADLELSPSSKIFYTRVDNKYDFTEAGRRIEGIIKRDKNKNESSSDLKTINFLTGDIYEDLLSQIGRSPTDEVQNRTTTIIRGFTRNPALVEKREIVYEYANSFGVRNISAEANAMITSENVTGVENLTTTSGERNIRRTDVLNLNMYNYNHLIEKVEGTVVDLYGNVLDINRNIINIPDVTTLDIINGETTELQNLYRYMRRSIKYHFEINARKEIDGDEPSRQNISNYGKVHGRWSIDIDGEGQTKINIPSSSDTGNIPVPGRYFSSISDSNEERNSGQHRDENFIDIRMFEFGTESQQISNSEYAPVT
;
A
#
# COMPACT_ATOMS: atom_id res chain seq x y z
N MET A 1 -31.34 52.12 -36.41
CA MET A 1 -30.98 51.09 -35.40
C MET A 1 -31.05 51.75 -34.03
N VAL A 2 -32.09 51.47 -33.26
CA VAL A 2 -32.21 51.96 -31.88
C VAL A 2 -31.46 50.97 -30.99
N THR A 3 -30.26 51.34 -30.56
CA THR A 3 -29.51 50.60 -29.54
C THR A 3 -30.25 50.79 -28.21
N ALA A 4 -31.18 49.88 -27.91
CA ALA A 4 -31.86 49.84 -26.62
C ALA A 4 -30.80 49.68 -25.52
N ARG A 5 -30.56 50.75 -24.76
CA ARG A 5 -29.71 50.68 -23.57
C ARG A 5 -30.41 49.78 -22.56
N LEU A 6 -29.80 48.63 -22.27
CA LEU A 6 -30.29 47.71 -21.25
C LEU A 6 -30.41 48.45 -19.90
N PRO A 7 -31.51 48.28 -19.15
CA PRO A 7 -31.62 48.83 -17.81
C PRO A 7 -30.49 48.29 -16.93
N VAL A 8 -29.83 49.23 -16.24
CA VAL A 8 -28.50 49.10 -15.63
C VAL A 8 -28.50 48.20 -14.38
N THR A 9 -29.67 47.84 -13.86
CA THR A 9 -29.88 46.94 -12.72
C THR A 9 -30.83 45.82 -13.11
N THR A 10 -30.29 44.71 -13.61
CA THR A 10 -31.09 43.53 -13.96
C THR A 10 -30.37 42.22 -13.67
N LEU A 11 -31.16 41.18 -13.40
CA LEU A 11 -30.70 39.80 -13.39
C LEU A 11 -30.83 39.24 -14.80
N ARG A 12 -29.79 38.51 -15.25
CA ARG A 12 -29.74 37.88 -16.57
C ARG A 12 -29.15 36.49 -16.49
N LEU A 13 -29.62 35.59 -17.34
CA LEU A 13 -29.01 34.27 -17.47
C LEU A 13 -27.76 34.37 -18.35
N GLY A 14 -26.69 33.71 -17.92
CA GLY A 14 -25.47 33.54 -18.69
C GLY A 14 -25.05 32.09 -18.74
N ILE A 15 -24.22 31.75 -19.71
CA ILE A 15 -23.52 30.48 -19.79
C ILE A 15 -22.03 30.71 -19.65
N VAL A 16 -21.37 29.96 -18.78
CA VAL A 16 -19.93 30.01 -18.59
C VAL A 16 -19.25 29.45 -19.84
N LYS A 17 -18.29 30.18 -20.41
CA LYS A 17 -17.50 29.77 -21.57
C LYS A 17 -16.08 29.37 -21.19
N LYS A 18 -15.51 30.07 -20.21
CA LYS A 18 -14.14 29.84 -19.74
C LYS A 18 -14.06 30.10 -18.26
N VAL A 19 -13.24 29.31 -17.58
CA VAL A 19 -12.98 29.42 -16.15
C VAL A 19 -11.50 29.72 -15.97
N SER A 20 -11.20 30.72 -15.14
CA SER A 20 -9.86 31.09 -14.69
C SER A 20 -9.81 31.02 -13.16
N GLN A 21 -8.63 31.01 -12.57
CA GLN A 21 -8.44 30.96 -11.11
C GLN A 21 -9.10 32.13 -10.38
N LYS A 22 -9.34 33.28 -11.05
CA LYS A 22 -9.85 34.51 -10.41
C LYS A 22 -11.20 34.99 -10.93
N PHE A 23 -11.64 34.50 -12.09
CA PHE A 23 -12.85 34.96 -12.75
C PHE A 23 -13.34 33.90 -13.73
N VAL A 24 -14.59 34.05 -14.16
CA VAL A 24 -15.17 33.29 -15.26
C VAL A 24 -15.58 34.22 -16.39
N GLU A 25 -15.54 33.72 -17.61
CA GLU A 25 -16.05 34.41 -18.79
C GLU A 25 -17.41 33.83 -19.15
N CYS A 26 -18.45 34.66 -19.12
CA CYS A 26 -19.83 34.26 -19.37
C CYS A 26 -20.39 34.96 -20.62
N THR A 27 -21.21 34.26 -21.41
CA THR A 27 -22.00 34.87 -22.49
C THR A 27 -23.47 34.94 -22.06
N LEU A 28 -24.14 36.06 -22.30
CA LEU A 28 -25.56 36.20 -21.98
C LEU A 28 -26.42 35.28 -22.87
N LEU A 29 -27.35 34.57 -22.26
CA LEU A 29 -28.34 33.80 -23.00
C LEU A 29 -29.38 34.75 -23.62
N GLY A 30 -29.71 34.51 -24.90
CA GLY A 30 -30.64 35.36 -25.66
C GLY A 30 -29.99 36.51 -26.47
N PHE A 31 -28.67 36.68 -26.35
CA PHE A 31 -27.90 37.70 -27.10
C PHE A 31 -26.74 37.05 -27.87
N PRO A 32 -27.03 36.29 -28.95
CA PRO A 32 -25.99 35.65 -29.74
C PRO A 32 -25.10 36.71 -30.40
N GLY A 33 -23.79 36.64 -30.16
CA GLY A 33 -22.79 37.55 -30.73
C GLY A 33 -22.17 38.55 -29.76
N GLU A 34 -22.61 38.60 -28.49
CA GLU A 34 -21.90 39.38 -27.48
C GLU A 34 -20.59 38.71 -27.05
N ASN A 35 -19.55 39.52 -26.86
CA ASN A 35 -18.27 39.07 -26.35
C ASN A 35 -18.43 38.49 -24.92
N PRO A 36 -17.68 37.43 -24.57
CA PRO A 36 -17.67 36.89 -23.23
C PRO A 36 -17.30 37.96 -22.18
N ILE A 37 -17.95 37.86 -21.04
CA ILE A 37 -17.96 38.86 -19.99
C ILE A 37 -17.21 38.29 -18.79
N LYS A 38 -16.18 38.99 -18.30
CA LYS A 38 -15.48 38.60 -17.08
C LYS A 38 -16.34 38.91 -15.85
N CYS A 39 -16.62 37.89 -15.06
CA CYS A 39 -17.35 37.97 -13.81
C CYS A 39 -16.51 37.33 -12.69
N PRO A 40 -16.43 37.94 -11.49
CA PRO A 40 -15.81 37.29 -10.34
C PRO A 40 -16.62 36.05 -9.95
N ILE A 41 -15.92 35.05 -9.45
CA ILE A 41 -16.54 33.83 -8.93
C ILE A 41 -17.14 34.16 -7.56
N THR A 42 -18.42 33.90 -7.39
CA THR A 42 -19.07 33.99 -6.08
C THR A 42 -19.03 32.66 -5.38
N HIS A 43 -18.67 32.71 -4.12
CA HIS A 43 -18.52 31.57 -3.24
C HIS A 43 -19.43 31.80 -2.03
N PRO A 44 -20.10 30.77 -1.49
CA PRO A 44 -20.95 30.89 -0.30
C PRO A 44 -20.23 31.51 0.91
N TYR A 45 -18.94 31.23 1.06
CA TYR A 45 -18.12 31.78 2.13
C TYR A 45 -16.64 31.83 1.71
N VAL A 46 -15.97 32.97 1.90
CA VAL A 46 -14.53 33.12 1.70
C VAL A 46 -13.98 34.10 2.74
N SER A 47 -12.90 33.70 3.39
CA SER A 47 -12.15 34.51 4.36
C SER A 47 -10.65 34.27 4.19
N ASN A 48 -9.82 35.04 4.90
CA ASN A 48 -8.37 34.86 4.90
C ASN A 48 -7.91 33.51 5.49
N GLY A 49 -8.76 32.81 6.25
CA GLY A 49 -8.45 31.53 6.89
C GLY A 49 -9.09 30.30 6.22
N GLY A 50 -9.84 30.49 5.13
CA GLY A 50 -10.54 29.40 4.43
C GLY A 50 -11.86 29.84 3.81
N GLY A 51 -12.48 28.95 3.04
CA GLY A 51 -13.74 29.22 2.34
C GLY A 51 -14.42 27.96 1.82
N PHE A 52 -15.73 28.07 1.57
CA PHE A 52 -16.49 27.11 0.79
C PHE A 52 -16.45 27.57 -0.67
N LEU A 53 -15.58 26.95 -1.45
CA LEU A 53 -15.33 27.35 -2.83
C LEU A 53 -16.13 26.48 -3.79
N SER A 54 -17.16 27.05 -4.41
CA SER A 54 -17.85 26.40 -5.52
C SER A 54 -16.96 26.31 -6.75
N GLY A 55 -16.71 25.09 -7.24
CA GLY A 55 -16.13 24.86 -8.56
C GLY A 55 -17.14 25.23 -9.66
N ILE A 56 -16.67 25.85 -10.73
CA ILE A 56 -17.48 26.20 -11.91
C ILE A 56 -16.81 25.59 -13.13
N GLU A 57 -17.61 25.08 -14.06
CA GLU A 57 -17.13 24.52 -15.32
C GLU A 57 -17.65 25.30 -16.53
N PRO A 58 -16.95 25.27 -17.67
CA PRO A 58 -17.52 25.71 -18.94
C PRO A 58 -18.83 24.98 -19.24
N GLY A 59 -19.86 25.73 -19.61
CA GLY A 59 -21.21 25.21 -19.87
C GLY A 59 -22.19 25.37 -18.71
N THR A 60 -21.72 25.69 -17.49
CA THR A 60 -22.61 25.98 -16.36
C THR A 60 -23.48 27.19 -16.65
N ILE A 61 -24.78 27.08 -16.35
CA ILE A 61 -25.72 28.20 -16.43
C ILE A 61 -25.63 28.97 -15.11
N VAL A 62 -25.54 30.29 -15.22
CA VAL A 62 -25.39 31.19 -14.06
C VAL A 62 -26.41 32.31 -14.14
N LEU A 63 -26.86 32.78 -12.97
CA LEU A 63 -27.58 34.03 -12.86
C LEU A 63 -26.57 35.16 -12.64
N LEU A 64 -26.55 36.13 -13.54
CA LEU A 64 -25.68 37.30 -13.49
C LEU A 64 -26.45 38.50 -12.97
N GLY A 65 -25.94 39.10 -11.89
CA GLY A 65 -26.33 40.42 -11.44
C GLY A 65 -25.55 41.48 -12.20
N ILE A 66 -26.26 42.31 -12.97
CA ILE A 66 -25.66 43.43 -13.70
C ILE A 66 -25.97 44.70 -12.91
N VAL A 67 -24.94 45.31 -12.33
CA VAL A 67 -25.03 46.60 -11.61
C VAL A 67 -24.55 47.76 -12.49
N SER A 68 -23.62 47.47 -13.41
CA SER A 68 -23.25 48.38 -14.49
C SER A 68 -22.74 47.59 -15.69
N PRO A 69 -22.57 48.22 -16.87
CA PRO A 69 -22.00 47.54 -18.04
C PRO A 69 -20.66 46.86 -17.75
N ASN A 70 -19.88 47.39 -16.80
CA ASN A 70 -18.56 46.88 -16.43
C ASN A 70 -18.52 46.17 -15.07
N ARG A 71 -19.63 46.11 -14.33
CA ARG A 71 -19.71 45.46 -13.01
C ARG A 71 -20.83 44.44 -13.00
N ARG A 72 -20.43 43.18 -13.10
CA ARG A 72 -21.30 42.02 -13.17
C ARG A 72 -20.74 40.97 -12.22
N PHE A 73 -21.62 40.27 -11.52
CA PHE A 73 -21.25 39.19 -10.61
C PHE A 73 -22.20 38.02 -10.80
N ILE A 74 -21.72 36.82 -10.51
CA ILE A 74 -22.59 35.66 -10.39
C ILE A 74 -23.39 35.81 -9.10
N VAL A 75 -24.70 35.57 -9.16
CA VAL A 75 -25.58 35.59 -7.99
C VAL A 75 -25.76 34.17 -7.49
N CYS A 76 -26.05 33.25 -8.41
CA CYS A 76 -26.20 31.84 -8.13
C CYS A 76 -25.90 30.98 -9.36
N PHE A 77 -25.66 29.70 -9.10
CA PHE A 77 -25.55 28.67 -10.12
C PHE A 77 -26.92 28.09 -10.39
N ILE A 78 -27.17 27.81 -11.66
CA ILE A 78 -28.40 27.18 -12.10
C ILE A 78 -28.02 25.75 -12.47
N PRO A 79 -28.51 24.76 -11.70
CA PRO A 79 -28.12 23.36 -11.87
C PRO A 79 -28.48 22.89 -13.28
N THR A 80 -27.50 22.33 -14.00
CA THR A 80 -27.74 21.68 -15.27
C THR A 80 -27.77 20.17 -15.05
N ARG A 81 -28.61 19.46 -15.81
CA ARG A 81 -28.75 17.99 -15.75
C ARG A 81 -27.42 17.24 -15.75
N ARG A 82 -26.45 17.74 -16.51
CA ARG A 82 -25.10 17.17 -16.63
C ARG A 82 -24.36 17.07 -15.29
N ALA A 83 -24.65 17.96 -14.34
CA ALA A 83 -24.02 17.98 -13.03
C ALA A 83 -24.58 16.91 -12.06
N TYR A 84 -25.69 16.24 -12.40
CA TYR A 84 -26.38 15.31 -11.50
C TYR A 84 -26.64 13.92 -12.09
N PHE A 85 -26.73 13.78 -13.42
CA PHE A 85 -27.26 12.56 -14.07
C PHE A 85 -26.47 12.08 -15.30
N GLU A 86 -25.14 12.19 -15.33
CA GLU A 86 -24.36 11.72 -16.49
C GLU A 86 -24.36 10.19 -16.70
N GLN A 87 -25.08 9.39 -15.91
CA GLN A 87 -25.09 7.92 -16.05
C GLN A 87 -26.08 7.32 -17.05
N ASP A 88 -27.20 7.97 -17.41
CA ASP A 88 -28.32 7.19 -18.00
C ASP A 88 -28.69 7.43 -19.47
N GLY A 89 -27.92 8.16 -20.28
CA GLY A 89 -28.09 8.16 -21.75
C GLY A 89 -29.45 8.60 -22.33
N ILE A 90 -30.45 8.96 -21.50
CA ILE A 90 -31.80 9.35 -21.94
C ILE A 90 -31.73 10.79 -22.46
N PRO A 91 -32.14 11.12 -23.70
CA PRO A 91 -32.23 12.51 -24.15
C PRO A 91 -33.59 13.14 -23.80
N ASN A 92 -33.58 14.44 -23.46
CA ASN A 92 -34.74 15.34 -23.33
C ASN A 92 -35.69 15.17 -22.11
N VAL A 93 -35.20 15.45 -20.90
CA VAL A 93 -36.07 15.86 -19.79
C VAL A 93 -35.91 17.38 -19.61
N PRO A 94 -37.00 18.18 -19.57
CA PRO A 94 -36.91 19.64 -19.55
C PRO A 94 -36.14 20.19 -18.34
N PHE A 95 -35.53 21.38 -18.46
CA PHE A 95 -34.69 22.00 -17.43
C PHE A 95 -35.28 21.96 -15.99
N TYR A 96 -36.59 22.18 -15.86
CA TYR A 96 -37.36 22.16 -14.61
C TYR A 96 -37.60 20.75 -14.01
N SER A 97 -37.13 19.70 -14.67
CA SER A 97 -37.16 18.31 -14.17
C SER A 97 -35.84 17.84 -13.58
N THR A 98 -34.80 18.70 -13.58
CA THR A 98 -33.54 18.41 -12.89
C THR A 98 -33.80 18.52 -11.40
N ALA A 99 -34.12 17.38 -10.76
CA ALA A 99 -34.27 17.33 -9.32
C ALA A 99 -32.93 17.66 -8.66
N LEU A 100 -32.96 18.52 -7.63
CA LEU A 100 -31.88 18.56 -6.65
C LEU A 100 -31.77 17.15 -6.03
N PRO A 101 -30.59 16.74 -5.54
CA PRO A 101 -30.50 15.52 -4.75
C PRO A 101 -31.59 15.57 -3.66
N GLU A 102 -32.37 14.49 -3.56
CA GLU A 102 -33.33 14.35 -2.48
C GLU A 102 -32.52 14.19 -1.20
N LEU A 103 -32.54 15.21 -0.36
CA LEU A 103 -31.89 15.22 0.94
C LEU A 103 -32.97 15.06 2.01
N GLU A 104 -32.68 14.25 3.01
CA GLU A 104 -33.50 14.16 4.21
C GLU A 104 -33.33 15.42 5.08
N GLU A 105 -34.30 15.66 5.96
CA GLU A 105 -34.21 16.77 6.90
C GLU A 105 -33.03 16.55 7.86
N GLY A 106 -32.09 17.51 7.87
CA GLY A 106 -30.88 17.43 8.68
C GLY A 106 -29.68 16.77 7.97
N GLU A 107 -29.87 16.29 6.73
CA GLU A 107 -28.78 15.75 5.92
C GLU A 107 -27.90 16.87 5.33
N LEU A 108 -26.58 16.65 5.32
CA LEU A 108 -25.62 17.53 4.64
C LEU A 108 -24.75 16.72 3.68
N LEU A 109 -24.93 16.98 2.38
CA LEU A 109 -24.18 16.36 1.30
C LEU A 109 -23.20 17.34 0.64
N ILE A 110 -21.93 16.97 0.58
CA ILE A 110 -20.90 17.63 -0.23
C ILE A 110 -20.45 16.63 -1.29
N LYS A 111 -20.79 16.87 -2.57
CA LYS A 111 -20.51 15.95 -3.68
C LYS A 111 -19.71 16.62 -4.80
N SER A 112 -18.70 15.91 -5.30
CA SER A 112 -17.96 16.27 -6.50
C SER A 112 -18.81 15.99 -7.74
N SER A 113 -19.04 17.01 -8.56
CA SER A 113 -19.81 16.86 -9.81
C SER A 113 -19.11 16.00 -10.86
N LYS A 114 -17.78 15.89 -10.79
CA LYS A 114 -16.96 15.21 -11.81
C LYS A 114 -16.67 13.76 -11.46
N SER A 115 -16.32 13.51 -10.20
CA SER A 115 -15.92 12.18 -9.74
C SER A 115 -17.02 11.43 -9.01
N GLY A 116 -18.15 12.08 -8.69
CA GLY A 116 -19.22 11.49 -7.88
C GLY A 116 -18.88 11.30 -6.40
N THR A 117 -17.60 11.33 -6.04
CA THR A 117 -17.08 11.36 -4.66
C THR A 117 -17.87 12.31 -3.76
N TYR A 118 -18.24 11.85 -2.56
CA TYR A 118 -19.01 12.66 -1.63
C TYR A 118 -18.64 12.46 -0.17
N ILE A 119 -19.03 13.47 0.62
CA ILE A 119 -19.10 13.43 2.07
C ILE A 119 -20.56 13.66 2.44
N ASN A 120 -21.16 12.73 3.18
CA ASN A 120 -22.54 12.83 3.62
C ASN A 120 -22.62 12.75 5.14
N LEU A 121 -23.26 13.75 5.77
CA LEU A 121 -23.65 13.70 7.17
C LEU A 121 -25.15 13.41 7.23
N LEU A 122 -25.49 12.20 7.66
CA LEU A 122 -26.87 11.74 7.76
C LEU A 122 -27.58 12.32 8.99
N PRO A 123 -28.92 12.39 8.99
CA PRO A 123 -29.70 12.91 10.13
C PRO A 123 -29.46 12.16 11.45
N ASP A 124 -29.05 10.89 11.40
CA ASP A 124 -28.74 10.08 12.57
C ASP A 124 -27.35 10.36 13.18
N GLY A 125 -26.60 11.31 12.59
CA GLY A 125 -25.25 11.69 12.99
C GLY A 125 -24.14 10.86 12.33
N SER A 126 -24.48 9.93 11.45
CA SER A 126 -23.48 9.14 10.73
C SER A 126 -22.75 9.99 9.68
N LEU A 127 -21.43 9.80 9.58
CA LEU A 127 -20.57 10.42 8.56
C LEU A 127 -20.14 9.36 7.55
N LEU A 128 -20.47 9.59 6.28
CA LEU A 128 -20.07 8.77 5.15
C LEU A 128 -19.08 9.54 4.28
N ILE A 129 -18.00 8.88 3.88
CA ILE A 129 -17.06 9.36 2.86
C ILE A 129 -16.93 8.26 1.83
N ASP A 130 -17.17 8.60 0.58
CA ASP A 130 -17.20 7.67 -0.54
C ASP A 130 -16.45 8.29 -1.72
N ALA A 131 -15.46 7.58 -2.23
CA ALA A 131 -14.67 8.02 -3.36
C ALA A 131 -15.33 7.72 -4.72
N ASP A 132 -16.49 7.08 -4.74
CA ASP A 132 -17.23 6.62 -5.93
C ASP A 132 -16.42 5.61 -6.77
N ILE A 133 -15.63 4.76 -6.09
CA ILE A 133 -14.70 3.80 -6.71
C ILE A 133 -15.38 2.45 -7.04
N GLY A 134 -16.58 2.19 -6.51
CA GLY A 134 -17.38 1.01 -6.87
C GLY A 134 -18.25 0.47 -5.73
N ASP A 135 -19.40 -0.11 -6.11
CA ASP A 135 -20.54 -0.50 -5.28
C ASP A 135 -21.14 0.65 -4.44
N SER A 136 -22.44 0.62 -4.18
CA SER A 136 -23.21 1.72 -3.55
C SER A 136 -22.94 1.93 -2.05
N GLU A 137 -21.83 1.43 -1.54
CA GLU A 137 -21.47 1.47 -0.11
C GLU A 137 -20.35 2.49 0.10
N ALA A 138 -20.31 3.13 1.27
CA ALA A 138 -19.29 4.11 1.61
C ALA A 138 -17.92 3.44 1.85
N ASP A 139 -16.84 4.12 1.45
CA ASP A 139 -15.47 3.68 1.70
C ASP A 139 -15.04 3.90 3.16
N LEU A 140 -15.62 4.91 3.80
CA LEU A 140 -15.47 5.17 5.23
C LEU A 140 -16.83 5.55 5.81
N GLU A 141 -17.18 4.88 6.89
CA GLU A 141 -18.40 5.15 7.65
C GLU A 141 -18.07 5.24 9.14
N LEU A 142 -18.49 6.36 9.74
CA LEU A 142 -18.56 6.51 11.19
C LEU A 142 -20.03 6.67 11.56
N SER A 143 -20.61 5.64 12.17
CA SER A 143 -22.01 5.64 12.54
C SER A 143 -22.17 5.58 14.06
N PRO A 144 -22.56 6.68 14.73
CA PRO A 144 -22.82 6.68 16.17
C PRO A 144 -23.99 5.78 16.58
N SER A 145 -24.98 5.62 15.69
CA SER A 145 -26.18 4.82 15.90
C SER A 145 -25.85 3.32 16.00
N SER A 146 -25.02 2.83 15.07
CA SER A 146 -24.53 1.45 15.07
C SER A 146 -23.26 1.24 15.90
N LYS A 147 -22.59 2.34 16.30
CA LYS A 147 -21.30 2.36 17.01
C LYS A 147 -20.18 1.66 16.24
N ILE A 148 -20.22 1.75 14.92
CA ILE A 148 -19.19 1.17 14.05
C ILE A 148 -18.31 2.25 13.44
N PHE A 149 -17.05 1.89 13.25
CA PHE A 149 -16.15 2.57 12.34
C PHE A 149 -15.77 1.55 11.26
N TYR A 150 -16.19 1.81 10.03
CA TYR A 150 -15.96 0.94 8.89
C TYR A 150 -15.02 1.63 7.89
N THR A 151 -14.10 0.86 7.33
CA THR A 151 -13.20 1.31 6.28
C THR A 151 -13.02 0.21 5.25
N ARG A 152 -13.20 0.56 3.98
CA ARG A 152 -13.03 -0.32 2.83
C ARG A 152 -11.90 0.23 1.97
N VAL A 153 -10.73 -0.37 2.10
CA VAL A 153 -9.52 0.01 1.36
C VAL A 153 -8.75 -1.24 0.93
N ASP A 154 -8.13 -1.21 -0.24
CA ASP A 154 -7.29 -2.31 -0.74
C ASP A 154 -5.98 -2.43 0.04
N ASN A 155 -5.43 -1.29 0.44
CA ASN A 155 -4.16 -1.17 1.15
C ASN A 155 -4.26 -0.10 2.24
N LYS A 156 -3.82 -0.45 3.44
CA LYS A 156 -3.68 0.45 4.58
C LYS A 156 -2.20 0.62 4.92
N TYR A 157 -1.79 1.87 5.02
CA TYR A 157 -0.42 2.27 5.33
C TYR A 157 -0.39 3.11 6.60
N ASP A 158 0.43 2.73 7.58
CA ASP A 158 0.64 3.46 8.83
C ASP A 158 2.15 3.67 9.03
N PHE A 159 2.58 4.92 8.99
CA PHE A 159 3.99 5.31 9.08
C PHE A 159 4.17 6.24 10.27
N THR A 160 5.01 5.83 11.21
CA THR A 160 5.32 6.58 12.43
C THR A 160 6.82 6.69 12.63
N GLU A 161 7.23 7.50 13.58
CA GLU A 161 8.64 7.57 14.01
C GLU A 161 9.17 6.22 14.52
N ALA A 162 8.29 5.34 15.03
CA ALA A 162 8.67 4.05 15.60
C ALA A 162 8.65 2.89 14.60
N GLY A 163 8.11 3.09 13.39
CA GLY A 163 8.00 2.00 12.43
C GLY A 163 7.00 2.22 11.32
N ARG A 164 6.79 1.16 10.54
CA ARG A 164 5.86 1.10 9.40
C ARG A 164 4.98 -0.12 9.51
N ARG A 165 3.69 0.03 9.21
CA ARG A 165 2.74 -1.08 9.05
C ARG A 165 2.03 -0.96 7.72
N ILE A 166 1.94 -2.09 7.02
CA ILE A 166 1.37 -2.19 5.69
C ILE A 166 0.46 -3.41 5.67
N GLU A 167 -0.81 -3.23 5.32
CA GLU A 167 -1.82 -4.28 5.30
C GLU A 167 -2.60 -4.19 3.99
N GLY A 168 -2.71 -5.29 3.25
CA GLY A 168 -3.50 -5.34 2.02
C GLY A 168 -2.87 -6.15 0.89
N ILE A 169 -3.20 -5.79 -0.34
CA ILE A 169 -2.66 -6.43 -1.55
C ILE A 169 -1.15 -6.21 -1.66
N ILE A 170 -0.40 -7.28 -1.95
CA ILE A 170 1.05 -7.20 -2.15
C ILE A 170 1.36 -6.39 -3.41
N LYS A 171 2.11 -5.30 -3.21
CA LYS A 171 2.63 -4.46 -4.29
C LYS A 171 4.15 -4.41 -4.20
N ARG A 172 4.83 -4.59 -5.34
CA ARG A 172 6.30 -4.57 -5.44
C ARG A 172 6.77 -3.77 -6.63
N ASP A 173 8.00 -3.30 -6.51
CA ASP A 173 8.66 -2.51 -7.54
C ASP A 173 9.35 -3.44 -8.54
N LYS A 174 8.77 -3.61 -9.73
CA LYS A 174 9.35 -4.46 -10.79
C LYS A 174 10.36 -3.72 -11.68
N ASN A 175 10.57 -2.41 -11.47
CA ASN A 175 11.38 -1.58 -12.37
C ASN A 175 12.88 -1.77 -12.16
N LYS A 176 13.51 -2.68 -12.93
CA LYS A 176 14.95 -2.96 -12.82
C LYS A 176 15.86 -1.76 -13.09
N ASN A 177 15.38 -0.79 -13.89
CA ASN A 177 16.14 0.40 -14.28
C ASN A 177 15.35 1.65 -13.92
N GLU A 178 15.76 2.35 -12.87
CA GLU A 178 15.18 3.64 -12.51
C GLU A 178 15.99 4.78 -13.09
N SER A 179 15.28 5.82 -13.56
CA SER A 179 15.96 7.03 -13.99
C SER A 179 16.44 7.80 -12.75
N SER A 180 17.59 8.47 -12.87
CA SER A 180 18.12 9.33 -11.79
C SER A 180 17.21 10.53 -11.48
N SER A 181 16.29 10.88 -12.39
CA SER A 181 15.23 11.87 -12.16
C SER A 181 14.15 11.36 -11.20
N ASP A 182 13.75 10.10 -11.29
CA ASP A 182 12.68 9.51 -10.47
C ASP A 182 13.06 9.48 -8.98
N LEU A 183 14.34 9.21 -8.69
CA LEU A 183 14.88 9.16 -7.33
C LEU A 183 14.80 10.49 -6.58
N LYS A 184 14.77 11.63 -7.28
CA LYS A 184 14.79 12.97 -6.66
C LYS A 184 13.39 13.55 -6.43
N THR A 185 12.40 13.09 -7.17
CA THR A 185 11.04 13.63 -7.15
C THR A 185 10.07 12.74 -6.38
N ILE A 186 10.36 11.44 -6.27
CA ILE A 186 9.43 10.48 -5.68
C ILE A 186 9.71 10.29 -4.19
N ASN A 187 8.68 10.51 -3.38
CA ASN A 187 8.69 10.06 -2.00
C ASN A 187 8.30 8.58 -1.95
N PHE A 188 9.29 7.70 -1.78
CA PHE A 188 9.13 6.24 -1.75
C PHE A 188 8.40 5.68 -0.52
N LEU A 189 8.08 6.52 0.47
CA LEU A 189 7.34 6.10 1.67
C LEU A 189 5.87 6.46 1.54
N THR A 190 5.58 7.74 1.33
CA THR A 190 4.21 8.28 1.41
C THR A 190 3.71 8.88 0.10
N GLY A 191 4.53 8.89 -0.96
CA GLY A 191 4.13 9.42 -2.26
C GLY A 191 3.03 8.59 -2.91
N ASP A 192 2.04 9.29 -3.45
CA ASP A 192 0.99 8.77 -4.34
C ASP A 192 1.58 8.34 -5.68
N ILE A 193 2.47 9.15 -6.27
CA ILE A 193 3.20 8.82 -7.50
C ILE A 193 3.94 7.49 -7.38
N TYR A 194 4.47 7.17 -6.20
CA TYR A 194 5.15 5.90 -6.01
C TYR A 194 4.18 4.71 -6.10
N GLU A 195 2.94 4.87 -5.65
CA GLU A 195 1.93 3.80 -5.69
C GLU A 195 1.60 3.39 -7.12
N ASP A 196 1.52 4.37 -8.03
CA ASP A 196 1.24 4.13 -9.45
C ASP A 196 2.36 3.35 -10.17
N LEU A 197 3.57 3.35 -9.61
CA LEU A 197 4.72 2.62 -10.16
C LEU A 197 4.80 1.17 -9.67
N LEU A 198 4.02 0.80 -8.65
CA LEU A 198 4.07 -0.53 -8.09
C LEU A 198 3.19 -1.50 -8.87
N SER A 199 3.70 -2.71 -9.06
CA SER A 199 2.93 -3.82 -9.64
C SER A 199 2.31 -4.65 -8.52
N GLN A 200 1.02 -4.95 -8.64
CA GLN A 200 0.38 -5.95 -7.78
C GLN A 200 0.99 -7.33 -8.06
N ILE A 201 1.19 -8.12 -7.01
CA ILE A 201 1.74 -9.47 -7.11
C ILE A 201 0.61 -10.48 -6.94
N GLY A 202 0.42 -11.30 -7.98
CA GLY A 202 -0.56 -12.36 -7.98
C GLY A 202 0.01 -13.70 -7.55
N ARG A 203 -0.85 -14.71 -7.59
CA ARG A 203 -0.48 -16.13 -7.45
C ARG A 203 0.61 -16.55 -8.44
N SER A 204 0.54 -16.06 -9.67
CA SER A 204 1.62 -16.14 -10.65
C SER A 204 2.35 -14.78 -10.64
N PRO A 205 3.64 -14.73 -10.23
CA PRO A 205 4.40 -13.48 -10.17
C PRO A 205 4.63 -12.81 -11.52
N THR A 206 4.63 -13.60 -12.60
CA THR A 206 4.86 -13.17 -13.99
C THR A 206 3.61 -12.57 -14.61
N ASP A 207 2.44 -13.10 -14.29
CA ASP A 207 1.16 -12.67 -14.86
C ASP A 207 0.60 -11.42 -14.18
N GLU A 208 -0.23 -10.67 -14.90
CA GLU A 208 -0.99 -9.55 -14.34
C GLU A 208 -2.05 -10.04 -13.34
N VAL A 209 -2.27 -9.27 -12.29
CA VAL A 209 -3.35 -9.54 -11.33
C VAL A 209 -4.69 -9.21 -11.96
N GLN A 210 -5.67 -10.10 -11.76
CA GLN A 210 -7.01 -9.94 -12.30
C GLN A 210 -8.06 -9.89 -11.19
N ASN A 211 -8.82 -8.79 -11.18
CA ASN A 211 -10.00 -8.65 -10.34
C ASN A 211 -11.12 -9.58 -10.81
N ARG A 212 -12.03 -9.94 -9.90
CA ARG A 212 -13.20 -10.74 -10.24
C ARG A 212 -14.11 -9.92 -11.16
N THR A 213 -14.11 -10.21 -12.46
CA THR A 213 -15.12 -9.65 -13.38
C THR A 213 -16.44 -10.40 -13.23
N THR A 214 -17.56 -9.68 -13.27
CA THR A 214 -18.92 -10.25 -13.32
C THR A 214 -19.16 -11.02 -14.62
N THR A 215 -18.40 -10.71 -15.67
CA THR A 215 -18.39 -11.43 -16.95
C THR A 215 -17.41 -12.59 -16.88
N ILE A 216 -17.91 -13.82 -17.00
CA ILE A 216 -17.07 -15.02 -17.21
C ILE A 216 -16.49 -14.94 -18.61
N ILE A 217 -15.28 -14.40 -18.75
CA ILE A 217 -14.58 -14.43 -20.02
C ILE A 217 -13.94 -15.82 -20.17
N ARG A 218 -14.49 -16.66 -21.04
CA ARG A 218 -13.90 -17.96 -21.38
C ARG A 218 -12.51 -17.72 -21.99
N GLY A 219 -11.48 -18.35 -21.44
CA GLY A 219 -10.10 -18.31 -21.98
C GLY A 219 -9.08 -17.52 -21.15
N PHE A 220 -9.44 -17.00 -19.96
CA PHE A 220 -8.51 -16.31 -19.08
C PHE A 220 -8.16 -17.13 -17.83
N THR A 221 -6.86 -17.28 -17.54
CA THR A 221 -6.37 -17.85 -16.29
C THR A 221 -6.45 -16.79 -15.20
N ARG A 222 -7.37 -16.96 -14.24
CA ARG A 222 -7.51 -16.05 -13.09
C ARG A 222 -6.21 -16.02 -12.27
N ASN A 223 -5.64 -14.82 -12.09
CA ASN A 223 -4.48 -14.60 -11.22
C ASN A 223 -4.86 -13.67 -10.05
N PRO A 224 -5.34 -14.22 -8.92
CA PRO A 224 -5.74 -13.40 -7.78
C PRO A 224 -4.52 -12.76 -7.12
N ALA A 225 -4.71 -11.55 -6.59
CA ALA A 225 -3.69 -10.84 -5.83
C ALA A 225 -3.33 -11.59 -4.54
N LEU A 226 -2.06 -11.60 -4.18
CA LEU A 226 -1.59 -12.01 -2.86
C LEU A 226 -1.81 -10.88 -1.86
N VAL A 227 -1.91 -11.24 -0.58
CA VAL A 227 -2.06 -10.29 0.52
C VAL A 227 -0.98 -10.50 1.58
N GLU A 228 -0.56 -9.40 2.20
CA GLU A 228 0.37 -9.40 3.33
C GLU A 228 -0.07 -8.40 4.40
N LYS A 229 0.31 -8.70 5.63
CA LYS A 229 0.38 -7.74 6.72
C LYS A 229 1.82 -7.70 7.21
N ARG A 230 2.47 -6.56 7.00
CA ARG A 230 3.88 -6.34 7.29
C ARG A 230 4.04 -5.25 8.34
N GLU A 231 5.00 -5.47 9.22
CA GLU A 231 5.42 -4.52 10.24
C GLU A 231 6.94 -4.45 10.27
N ILE A 232 7.48 -3.23 10.22
CA ILE A 232 8.89 -2.93 10.47
C ILE A 232 8.94 -2.02 11.69
N VAL A 233 9.64 -2.44 12.74
CA VAL A 233 9.84 -1.66 13.96
C VAL A 233 11.25 -1.09 13.96
N TYR A 234 11.37 0.19 14.32
CA TYR A 234 12.64 0.87 14.45
C TYR A 234 13.18 0.85 15.86
N GLU A 235 14.50 0.92 15.97
CA GLU A 235 15.17 1.09 17.26
C GLU A 235 15.13 2.54 17.74
N TYR A 236 15.35 3.47 16.82
CA TYR A 236 15.36 4.90 17.03
C TYR A 236 14.30 5.59 16.16
N ALA A 237 13.86 6.77 16.59
CA ALA A 237 12.92 7.57 15.82
C ALA A 237 13.48 7.86 14.40
N ASN A 238 12.70 7.51 13.37
CA ASN A 238 13.14 7.55 11.96
C ASN A 238 13.67 8.94 11.52
N SER A 239 13.09 10.02 12.03
CA SER A 239 13.50 11.41 11.75
C SER A 239 14.91 11.76 12.19
N PHE A 240 15.48 11.02 13.16
CA PHE A 240 16.86 11.21 13.61
C PHE A 240 17.87 10.66 12.62
N GLY A 241 17.43 9.85 11.65
CA GLY A 241 18.28 9.39 10.55
C GLY A 241 19.45 8.52 11.00
N VAL A 242 19.30 7.77 12.11
CA VAL A 242 20.35 6.93 12.68
C VAL A 242 20.86 5.92 11.65
N ARG A 243 22.16 5.95 11.36
CA ARG A 243 22.85 5.10 10.38
C ARG A 243 23.69 4.04 11.07
N ASN A 244 24.75 3.55 10.42
CA ASN A 244 25.68 2.59 11.00
C ASN A 244 26.54 3.20 12.12
N ILE A 245 27.18 2.35 12.92
CA ILE A 245 27.93 2.77 14.11
C ILE A 245 29.06 3.74 13.78
N SER A 246 29.73 3.62 12.63
CA SER A 246 30.73 4.59 12.18
C SER A 246 30.14 5.97 11.90
N ALA A 247 28.98 6.05 11.26
CA ALA A 247 28.32 7.33 11.00
C ALA A 247 27.84 8.01 12.28
N GLU A 248 27.28 7.23 13.22
CA GLU A 248 26.87 7.73 14.53
C GLU A 248 28.07 8.17 15.37
N ALA A 249 29.17 7.38 15.38
CA ALA A 249 30.40 7.74 16.07
C ALA A 249 30.98 9.05 15.52
N ASN A 250 30.99 9.22 14.19
CA ASN A 250 31.40 10.47 13.57
C ASN A 250 30.49 11.63 13.97
N ALA A 251 29.16 11.44 13.94
CA ALA A 251 28.18 12.46 14.34
C ALA A 251 28.33 12.88 15.82
N MET A 252 28.75 11.96 16.69
CA MET A 252 29.06 12.26 18.11
C MET A 252 30.37 13.03 18.30
N ILE A 253 31.34 12.87 17.39
CA ILE A 253 32.67 13.50 17.49
C ILE A 253 32.70 14.87 16.82
N THR A 254 32.07 15.03 15.65
CA THR A 254 32.02 16.31 14.92
C THR A 254 30.78 17.09 15.31
N SER A 255 30.93 18.07 16.22
CA SER A 255 29.86 19.01 16.61
C SER A 255 29.53 20.07 15.55
N GLU A 256 30.21 20.04 14.40
CA GLU A 256 29.91 20.96 13.30
C GLU A 256 28.67 20.46 12.57
N ASN A 257 27.60 21.26 12.67
CA ASN A 257 26.43 21.28 11.78
C ASN A 257 26.48 20.19 10.72
N VAL A 258 25.93 19.01 11.02
CA VAL A 258 25.54 18.04 10.00
C VAL A 258 24.37 18.68 9.24
N THR A 259 24.67 19.72 8.45
CA THR A 259 23.80 20.33 7.45
C THR A 259 23.71 19.35 6.32
N GLY A 260 22.91 18.33 6.57
CA GLY A 260 22.96 17.10 5.83
C GLY A 260 22.16 16.05 6.55
N VAL A 261 20.91 16.36 6.89
CA VAL A 261 19.85 15.40 6.56
C VAL A 261 19.92 15.29 5.03
N GLU A 262 20.95 14.61 4.51
CA GLU A 262 20.80 13.89 3.27
C GLU A 262 19.68 12.93 3.61
N ASN A 263 18.46 13.38 3.30
CA ASN A 263 17.32 12.52 3.14
C ASN A 263 17.87 11.24 2.53
N LEU A 264 17.57 10.09 3.13
CA LEU A 264 17.98 8.76 2.69
C LEU A 264 17.76 8.47 1.17
N THR A 265 17.23 9.44 0.42
CA THR A 265 16.89 9.49 -0.99
C THR A 265 18.03 9.54 -2.02
N THR A 266 19.33 9.65 -1.70
CA THR A 266 20.32 10.07 -2.73
C THR A 266 21.49 9.16 -3.09
N THR A 267 21.66 7.97 -2.49
CA THR A 267 22.54 6.95 -3.10
C THR A 267 21.78 6.17 -4.16
N SER A 268 22.04 6.51 -5.42
CA SER A 268 21.50 5.88 -6.62
C SER A 268 21.44 4.35 -6.53
N GLY A 269 20.24 3.78 -6.64
CA GLY A 269 20.01 2.34 -6.84
C GLY A 269 19.66 1.50 -5.61
N GLU A 270 19.69 2.06 -4.41
CA GLU A 270 19.40 1.27 -3.20
C GLU A 270 17.89 1.24 -2.91
N ARG A 271 17.25 0.14 -3.29
CA ARG A 271 15.82 -0.15 -3.01
C ARG A 271 15.51 -0.36 -1.52
N ASN A 272 16.54 -0.37 -0.68
CA ASN A 272 16.54 -0.75 0.73
C ASN A 272 15.81 0.23 1.68
N ILE A 273 15.42 1.39 1.16
CA ILE A 273 14.76 2.44 1.95
C ILE A 273 13.24 2.50 1.69
N ARG A 274 12.74 1.73 0.73
CA ARG A 274 11.39 1.88 0.18
C ARG A 274 10.33 1.22 1.05
N ARG A 275 9.08 1.65 0.90
CA ARG A 275 7.97 0.95 1.57
C ARG A 275 7.77 -0.48 1.06
N THR A 276 8.29 -0.85 -0.12
CA THR A 276 8.19 -2.20 -0.69
C THR A 276 9.26 -3.17 -0.20
N ASP A 277 10.17 -2.70 0.65
CA ASP A 277 11.32 -3.46 1.12
C ASP A 277 10.95 -4.53 2.15
N VAL A 278 11.38 -5.76 1.89
CA VAL A 278 11.03 -6.96 2.67
C VAL A 278 12.23 -7.89 2.73
N LEU A 279 12.40 -8.60 3.85
CA LEU A 279 13.54 -9.43 4.22
C LEU A 279 14.87 -8.68 4.22
N ASN A 280 14.83 -7.38 4.53
CA ASN A 280 15.98 -6.50 4.36
C ASN A 280 16.53 -5.93 5.68
N LEU A 281 16.37 -6.71 6.76
CA LEU A 281 17.13 -6.52 7.97
C LEU A 281 18.61 -6.82 7.69
N ASN A 282 19.36 -5.76 7.46
CA ASN A 282 20.78 -5.80 7.13
C ASN A 282 21.51 -4.63 7.82
N MET A 283 22.84 -4.56 7.67
CA MET A 283 23.63 -3.52 8.32
C MET A 283 23.40 -2.10 7.77
N TYR A 284 22.97 -1.98 6.52
CA TYR A 284 22.67 -0.69 5.90
C TYR A 284 21.37 -0.09 6.44
N ASN A 285 20.42 -0.96 6.79
CA ASN A 285 19.19 -0.60 7.46
C ASN A 285 19.36 -0.70 8.98
N TYR A 286 20.38 -0.01 9.51
CA TYR A 286 20.76 -0.11 10.91
C TYR A 286 19.57 0.13 11.83
N ASN A 287 18.78 1.17 11.57
CA ASN A 287 17.62 1.51 12.40
C ASN A 287 16.46 0.47 12.36
N HIS A 288 16.45 -0.47 11.42
CA HIS A 288 15.42 -1.52 11.38
C HIS A 288 15.77 -2.61 12.41
N LEU A 289 14.91 -2.75 13.42
CA LEU A 289 15.11 -3.66 14.54
C LEU A 289 14.36 -4.98 14.36
N ILE A 290 13.06 -4.90 14.05
CA ILE A 290 12.19 -6.06 13.85
C ILE A 290 11.52 -5.94 12.48
N GLU A 291 11.42 -7.06 11.80
CA GLU A 291 10.58 -7.23 10.62
C GLU A 291 9.64 -8.41 10.87
N LYS A 292 8.36 -8.20 10.57
CA LYS A 292 7.33 -9.21 10.67
C LYS A 292 6.47 -9.17 9.41
N VAL A 293 6.22 -10.34 8.83
CA VAL A 293 5.31 -10.50 7.68
C VAL A 293 4.36 -11.65 7.96
N GLU A 294 3.06 -11.37 7.92
CA GLU A 294 1.97 -12.34 8.01
C GLU A 294 1.29 -12.42 6.63
N GLY A 295 1.11 -13.62 6.10
CA GLY A 295 0.66 -13.84 4.73
C GLY A 295 1.80 -14.32 3.83
N THR A 296 1.56 -14.36 2.52
CA THR A 296 2.55 -14.92 1.59
C THR A 296 3.75 -13.99 1.48
N VAL A 297 4.92 -14.41 1.92
CA VAL A 297 6.14 -13.60 1.84
C VAL A 297 6.61 -13.53 0.40
N VAL A 298 6.76 -12.30 -0.07
CA VAL A 298 7.23 -11.97 -1.41
C VAL A 298 8.41 -11.02 -1.26
N ASP A 299 9.50 -11.32 -1.96
CA ASP A 299 10.71 -10.49 -1.94
C ASP A 299 10.46 -9.09 -2.55
N LEU A 300 11.47 -8.24 -2.50
CA LEU A 300 11.43 -6.87 -3.06
C LEU A 300 11.14 -6.84 -4.58
N TYR A 301 11.39 -7.93 -5.31
CA TYR A 301 11.21 -8.02 -6.76
C TYR A 301 9.87 -8.66 -7.17
N GLY A 302 9.07 -9.13 -6.21
CA GLY A 302 7.81 -9.81 -6.51
C GLY A 302 7.89 -11.34 -6.54
N ASN A 303 9.01 -11.95 -6.15
CA ASN A 303 9.17 -13.40 -6.14
C ASN A 303 8.64 -14.01 -4.84
N VAL A 304 7.90 -15.12 -4.96
CA VAL A 304 7.44 -15.92 -3.81
C VAL A 304 8.60 -16.79 -3.32
N LEU A 305 8.81 -16.82 -2.00
CA LEU A 305 9.95 -17.48 -1.39
C LEU A 305 9.56 -18.74 -0.61
N ASP A 306 10.40 -19.78 -0.69
CA ASP A 306 10.31 -20.98 0.16
C ASP A 306 10.87 -20.73 1.57
N ILE A 307 10.74 -21.71 2.45
CA ILE A 307 11.26 -21.63 3.84
C ILE A 307 12.78 -21.42 3.93
N ASN A 308 13.52 -21.72 2.86
CA ASN A 308 14.95 -21.46 2.74
C ASN A 308 15.26 -20.13 2.05
N ARG A 309 14.23 -19.31 1.77
CA ARG A 309 14.30 -18.03 1.07
C ARG A 309 14.79 -18.16 -0.38
N ASN A 310 14.62 -19.33 -0.99
CA ASN A 310 14.83 -19.52 -2.42
C ASN A 310 13.55 -19.14 -3.19
N ILE A 311 13.72 -18.69 -4.42
CA ILE A 311 12.61 -18.37 -5.32
C ILE A 311 11.86 -19.67 -5.67
N ILE A 312 10.55 -19.68 -5.44
CA ILE A 312 9.67 -20.74 -5.92
C ILE A 312 9.30 -20.43 -7.37
N ASN A 313 9.79 -21.25 -8.30
CA ASN A 313 9.41 -21.16 -9.70
C ASN A 313 8.01 -21.75 -9.89
N ILE A 314 7.02 -20.87 -9.93
CA ILE A 314 5.63 -21.23 -10.18
C ILE A 314 5.44 -21.41 -11.68
N PRO A 315 5.03 -22.60 -12.17
CA PRO A 315 4.84 -22.82 -13.60
C PRO A 315 3.63 -22.05 -14.12
N ASP A 316 3.75 -21.53 -15.35
CA ASP A 316 2.64 -20.90 -16.06
C ASP A 316 1.56 -21.95 -16.36
N VAL A 317 0.30 -21.64 -16.05
CA VAL A 317 -0.83 -22.53 -16.35
C VAL A 317 -1.43 -22.12 -17.70
N THR A 318 -0.99 -22.78 -18.76
CA THR A 318 -1.39 -22.42 -20.14
C THR A 318 -2.75 -22.99 -20.55
N THR A 319 -3.16 -24.14 -20.02
CA THR A 319 -4.41 -24.82 -20.39
C THR A 319 -4.93 -25.71 -19.26
N LEU A 320 -5.92 -25.23 -18.50
CA LEU A 320 -6.66 -26.10 -17.58
C LEU A 320 -7.60 -27.01 -18.39
N ASP A 321 -7.13 -28.20 -18.77
CA ASP A 321 -8.00 -29.24 -19.31
C ASP A 321 -8.91 -29.76 -18.19
N ILE A 322 -10.12 -29.21 -18.12
CA ILE A 322 -11.19 -29.72 -17.24
C ILE A 322 -11.75 -31.00 -17.89
N ILE A 323 -10.95 -32.06 -17.93
CA ILE A 323 -11.43 -33.39 -18.28
C ILE A 323 -11.61 -34.12 -16.95
N ASN A 324 -12.86 -34.43 -16.60
CA ASN A 324 -13.28 -35.17 -15.40
C ASN A 324 -13.20 -34.45 -14.04
N GLY A 325 -13.03 -33.12 -14.00
CA GLY A 325 -13.10 -32.35 -12.75
C GLY A 325 -11.87 -32.47 -11.84
N GLU A 326 -10.83 -33.18 -12.28
CA GLU A 326 -9.52 -33.20 -11.63
C GLU A 326 -8.62 -32.12 -12.22
N THR A 327 -8.43 -31.03 -11.48
CA THR A 327 -7.49 -29.97 -11.87
C THR A 327 -6.12 -30.25 -11.27
N THR A 328 -5.42 -31.29 -11.74
CA THR A 328 -4.07 -31.65 -11.29
C THR A 328 -3.09 -30.48 -11.36
N GLU A 329 -3.20 -29.63 -12.39
CA GLU A 329 -2.39 -28.41 -12.53
C GLU A 329 -2.69 -27.37 -11.45
N LEU A 330 -3.96 -27.11 -11.16
CA LEU A 330 -4.36 -26.19 -10.09
C LEU A 330 -3.94 -26.72 -8.71
N GLN A 331 -4.05 -28.04 -8.50
CA GLN A 331 -3.55 -28.68 -7.29
C GLN A 331 -2.04 -28.52 -7.16
N ASN A 332 -1.27 -28.72 -8.24
CA ASN A 332 0.17 -28.50 -8.26
C ASN A 332 0.53 -27.05 -7.97
N LEU A 333 -0.18 -26.08 -8.56
CA LEU A 333 -0.03 -24.67 -8.27
C LEU A 333 -0.26 -24.37 -6.78
N TYR A 334 -1.31 -24.93 -6.18
CA TYR A 334 -1.54 -24.79 -4.75
C TYR A 334 -0.45 -25.46 -3.90
N ARG A 335 0.17 -26.55 -4.36
CA ARG A 335 1.32 -27.16 -3.67
C ARG A 335 2.53 -26.22 -3.65
N TYR A 336 2.84 -25.57 -4.77
CA TYR A 336 3.89 -24.53 -4.78
C TYR A 336 3.57 -23.38 -3.83
N MET A 337 2.32 -22.90 -3.84
CA MET A 337 1.89 -21.83 -2.93
C MET A 337 1.89 -22.24 -1.45
N ARG A 338 1.73 -23.52 -1.12
CA ARG A 338 1.83 -24.02 0.25
C ARG A 338 3.27 -24.05 0.77
N ARG A 339 4.26 -24.28 -0.10
CA ARG A 339 5.68 -24.24 0.29
C ARG A 339 6.22 -22.84 0.56
N SER A 340 5.46 -21.81 0.19
CA SER A 340 5.87 -20.44 0.46
C SER A 340 5.73 -20.06 1.93
N ILE A 341 6.60 -19.17 2.41
CA ILE A 341 6.55 -18.65 3.77
C ILE A 341 5.22 -17.90 3.97
N LYS A 342 4.50 -18.24 5.05
CA LYS A 342 3.25 -17.62 5.50
C LYS A 342 3.41 -16.74 6.74
N TYR A 343 4.50 -16.94 7.46
CA TYR A 343 4.87 -16.13 8.61
C TYR A 343 6.38 -15.97 8.62
N HIS A 344 6.83 -14.73 8.61
CA HIS A 344 8.22 -14.34 8.80
C HIS A 344 8.30 -13.42 10.01
N PHE A 345 9.25 -13.69 10.88
CA PHE A 345 9.65 -12.79 11.94
C PHE A 345 11.16 -12.80 12.04
N GLU A 346 11.79 -11.63 12.04
CA GLU A 346 13.23 -11.50 12.17
C GLU A 346 13.58 -10.31 13.07
N ILE A 347 14.58 -10.50 13.92
CA ILE A 347 15.20 -9.47 14.75
C ILE A 347 16.62 -9.26 14.25
N ASN A 348 16.97 -7.99 14.07
CA ASN A 348 18.33 -7.56 13.81
C ASN A 348 19.17 -7.64 15.11
N ALA A 349 19.54 -8.87 15.51
CA ALA A 349 20.41 -9.09 16.65
C ALA A 349 21.87 -8.77 16.25
N ARG A 350 22.26 -7.52 16.52
CA ARG A 350 23.60 -7.02 16.25
C ARG A 350 24.59 -7.72 17.19
N LYS A 351 25.43 -8.59 16.64
CA LYS A 351 26.54 -9.19 17.38
C LYS A 351 27.76 -8.29 17.21
N GLU A 352 28.31 -7.81 18.32
CA GLU A 352 29.61 -7.15 18.32
C GLU A 352 30.67 -8.24 18.15
N ILE A 353 31.38 -8.26 17.02
CA ILE A 353 32.54 -9.12 16.79
C ILE A 353 33.72 -8.19 16.60
N ASP A 354 34.58 -8.11 17.61
CA ASP A 354 35.91 -7.51 17.61
C ASP A 354 36.14 -6.37 16.59
N GLY A 355 35.60 -5.19 16.91
CA GLY A 355 36.13 -3.89 16.47
C GLY A 355 36.02 -3.48 15.00
N ASP A 356 35.70 -4.38 14.07
CA ASP A 356 35.60 -4.04 12.64
C ASP A 356 34.14 -4.03 12.15
N GLU A 357 33.67 -2.87 11.68
CA GLU A 357 32.47 -2.82 10.83
C GLU A 357 32.71 -3.68 9.58
N PRO A 358 31.82 -4.63 9.23
CA PRO A 358 32.02 -5.45 8.05
C PRO A 358 31.95 -4.58 6.79
N SER A 359 33.08 -4.44 6.10
CA SER A 359 33.16 -3.67 4.86
C SER A 359 32.48 -4.40 3.70
N ARG A 360 31.91 -3.65 2.74
CA ARG A 360 31.33 -4.17 1.47
C ARG A 360 32.26 -5.14 0.72
N GLN A 361 33.56 -5.04 0.95
CA GLN A 361 34.59 -5.78 0.24
C GLN A 361 34.92 -7.14 0.88
N ASN A 362 34.43 -7.42 2.09
CA ASN A 362 34.76 -8.66 2.82
C ASN A 362 33.54 -9.60 2.92
N ILE A 363 33.13 -10.12 1.76
CA ILE A 363 31.95 -11.00 1.58
C ILE A 363 32.04 -12.28 2.43
N SER A 364 33.25 -12.75 2.76
CA SER A 364 33.50 -13.96 3.55
C SER A 364 33.00 -13.88 5.00
N ASN A 365 32.79 -12.68 5.54
CA ASN A 365 32.31 -12.45 6.92
C ASN A 365 30.88 -11.89 6.99
N TYR A 366 30.24 -11.58 5.87
CA TYR A 366 28.92 -10.92 5.84
C TYR A 366 27.81 -11.74 6.55
N GLY A 367 27.87 -13.08 6.45
CA GLY A 367 26.96 -13.99 7.14
C GLY A 367 27.36 -14.36 8.58
N LYS A 368 28.59 -14.04 9.00
CA LYS A 368 29.12 -14.38 10.34
C LYS A 368 28.93 -13.26 11.37
N VAL A 369 28.84 -12.00 10.93
CA VAL A 369 28.79 -10.82 11.81
C VAL A 369 27.37 -10.41 12.21
N HIS A 370 26.34 -10.90 11.50
CA HIS A 370 24.93 -10.67 11.88
C HIS A 370 24.31 -11.92 12.46
N GLY A 371 24.18 -11.93 13.79
CA GLY A 371 23.38 -12.92 14.47
C GLY A 371 21.91 -12.67 14.23
N ARG A 372 21.33 -13.16 13.13
CA ARG A 372 19.89 -13.00 12.89
C ARG A 372 19.11 -13.99 13.74
N TRP A 373 18.19 -13.49 14.54
CA TRP A 373 17.18 -14.35 15.16
C TRP A 373 15.94 -14.31 14.27
N SER A 374 15.52 -15.44 13.72
CA SER A 374 14.35 -15.47 12.85
C SER A 374 13.51 -16.73 13.01
N ILE A 375 12.22 -16.59 12.72
CA ILE A 375 11.25 -17.67 12.61
C ILE A 375 10.57 -17.53 11.26
N ASP A 376 10.67 -18.58 10.45
CA ASP A 376 9.98 -18.70 9.17
C ASP A 376 9.04 -19.93 9.25
N ILE A 377 7.77 -19.75 8.90
CA ILE A 377 6.77 -20.84 8.85
C ILE A 377 6.16 -20.87 7.45
N ASP A 378 6.18 -22.02 6.78
CA ASP A 378 5.53 -22.19 5.48
C ASP A 378 4.04 -22.57 5.60
N GLY A 379 3.34 -22.64 4.47
CA GLY A 379 1.92 -23.02 4.41
C GLY A 379 1.65 -24.52 4.58
N GLU A 380 2.68 -25.35 4.68
CA GLU A 380 2.57 -26.76 5.08
C GLU A 380 2.76 -26.95 6.60
N GLY A 381 3.20 -25.90 7.31
CA GLY A 381 3.46 -25.90 8.75
C GLY A 381 4.91 -26.24 9.11
N GLN A 382 5.82 -26.34 8.13
CA GLN A 382 7.24 -26.48 8.41
C GLN A 382 7.74 -25.19 9.07
N THR A 383 8.52 -25.34 10.13
CA THR A 383 9.04 -24.22 10.92
C THR A 383 10.57 -24.24 10.89
N LYS A 384 11.16 -23.12 10.50
CA LYS A 384 12.59 -22.89 10.54
C LYS A 384 12.88 -21.81 11.55
N ILE A 385 13.75 -22.10 12.51
CA ILE A 385 14.19 -21.15 13.51
C ILE A 385 15.70 -20.95 13.33
N ASN A 386 16.11 -19.71 13.12
CA ASN A 386 17.50 -19.31 13.15
C ASN A 386 17.79 -18.64 14.48
N ILE A 387 18.75 -19.16 15.22
CA ILE A 387 19.14 -18.63 16.53
C ILE A 387 20.62 -18.32 16.47
N PRO A 388 21.01 -17.04 16.65
CA PRO A 388 22.40 -16.67 16.58
C PRO A 388 23.15 -17.22 17.79
N SER A 389 24.42 -17.61 17.58
CA SER A 389 25.33 -18.13 18.60
C SER A 389 25.80 -17.08 19.64
N SER A 390 24.93 -16.14 19.99
CA SER A 390 25.25 -14.91 20.71
C SER A 390 25.36 -15.04 22.23
N SER A 391 25.23 -16.24 22.78
CA SER A 391 25.33 -16.41 24.22
C SER A 391 26.19 -17.62 24.54
N ASP A 392 27.36 -17.35 25.12
CA ASP A 392 28.22 -18.36 25.75
C ASP A 392 27.48 -19.16 26.84
N THR A 393 26.27 -18.73 27.22
CA THR A 393 25.38 -19.37 28.23
C THR A 393 23.92 -19.56 27.73
N GLY A 394 23.65 -19.46 26.43
CA GLY A 394 22.28 -19.29 25.92
C GLY A 394 21.61 -20.62 25.60
N ASN A 395 20.84 -21.15 26.54
CA ASN A 395 20.02 -22.32 26.28
C ASN A 395 18.73 -21.91 25.56
N ILE A 396 18.33 -22.70 24.56
CA ILE A 396 16.94 -22.72 24.09
C ILE A 396 16.23 -23.73 25.01
N PRO A 397 15.42 -23.31 25.99
CA PRO A 397 14.63 -24.27 26.74
C PRO A 397 13.61 -24.87 25.77
N VAL A 398 13.83 -26.12 25.36
CA VAL A 398 12.82 -26.88 24.62
C VAL A 398 11.93 -27.55 25.65
N PRO A 399 10.66 -27.12 25.85
CA PRO A 399 9.73 -27.87 26.67
C PRO A 399 9.38 -29.17 25.94
N GLY A 400 10.14 -30.22 26.21
CA GLY A 400 9.84 -31.58 25.79
C GLY A 400 8.62 -32.11 26.53
N ARG A 401 7.41 -31.66 26.17
CA ARG A 401 6.19 -32.38 26.53
C ARG A 401 6.07 -33.60 25.62
N TYR A 402 6.74 -34.67 26.02
CA TYR A 402 6.42 -36.00 25.50
C TYR A 402 5.02 -36.36 26.01
N PHE A 403 4.03 -36.37 25.11
CA PHE A 403 2.87 -37.23 25.31
C PHE A 403 3.37 -38.66 25.17
N SER A 404 3.84 -39.24 26.27
CA SER A 404 4.00 -40.69 26.34
C SER A 404 2.60 -41.29 26.41
N SER A 405 2.27 -42.16 25.46
CA SER A 405 1.10 -43.01 25.60
C SER A 405 1.27 -43.82 26.91
N ILE A 406 0.15 -44.09 27.60
CA ILE A 406 0.16 -44.84 28.88
C ILE A 406 0.66 -46.29 28.69
N SER A 407 0.87 -46.75 27.45
CA SER A 407 1.30 -48.11 27.10
C SER A 407 2.81 -48.32 26.97
N ASP A 408 3.65 -47.29 27.01
CA ASP A 408 5.08 -47.47 26.77
C ASP A 408 5.80 -47.89 28.06
N SER A 409 6.55 -48.99 27.98
CA SER A 409 7.30 -49.54 29.11
C SER A 409 8.37 -48.55 29.60
N ASN A 410 8.70 -48.57 30.90
CA ASN A 410 9.69 -47.65 31.48
C ASN A 410 11.09 -47.77 30.84
N GLU A 411 11.41 -48.91 30.22
CA GLU A 411 12.68 -49.12 29.50
C GLU A 411 12.68 -48.41 28.13
N GLU A 412 11.56 -48.39 27.41
CA GLU A 412 11.43 -47.67 26.14
C GLU A 412 11.37 -46.15 26.31
N ARG A 413 10.87 -45.66 27.46
CA ARG A 413 10.91 -44.22 27.80
C ARG A 413 12.32 -43.68 28.02
N ASN A 414 13.24 -44.51 28.48
CA ASN A 414 14.59 -44.10 28.85
C ASN A 414 15.61 -44.31 27.73
N SER A 415 15.32 -45.15 26.72
CA SER A 415 16.24 -45.43 25.61
C SER A 415 16.40 -44.26 24.63
N GLY A 416 15.50 -43.27 24.66
CA GLY A 416 15.56 -42.05 23.84
C GLY A 416 16.00 -40.78 24.58
N GLN A 417 16.34 -40.86 25.88
CA GLN A 417 16.74 -39.70 26.68
C GLN A 417 18.26 -39.69 26.88
N HIS A 418 18.97 -38.82 26.16
CA HIS A 418 20.34 -38.47 26.53
C HIS A 418 20.32 -37.55 27.75
N ARG A 419 20.84 -38.04 28.87
CA ARG A 419 21.07 -37.27 30.11
C ARG A 419 22.58 -37.17 30.31
N ASP A 420 23.09 -35.94 30.34
CA ASP A 420 24.42 -35.66 30.90
C ASP A 420 24.34 -35.80 32.44
N GLU A 421 25.36 -36.38 33.06
CA GLU A 421 25.50 -36.58 34.51
C GLU A 421 25.46 -35.25 35.30
N ASN A 422 25.61 -34.10 34.62
CA ASN A 422 25.61 -32.78 35.24
C ASN A 422 24.29 -31.99 35.12
N PHE A 423 23.21 -32.56 34.57
CA PHE A 423 21.93 -31.84 34.32
C PHE A 423 22.09 -30.54 33.51
N ILE A 424 23.12 -30.45 32.68
CA ILE A 424 23.28 -29.34 31.75
C ILE A 424 22.44 -29.68 30.52
N ASP A 425 21.49 -28.81 30.19
CA ASP A 425 20.62 -28.98 29.02
C ASP A 425 21.43 -29.29 27.75
N ILE A 426 20.81 -30.15 26.94
CA ILE A 426 21.31 -30.73 25.70
C ILE A 426 22.05 -29.68 24.84
N ARG A 427 23.36 -29.85 24.68
CA ARG A 427 24.08 -29.28 23.54
C ARG A 427 23.81 -30.20 22.35
N MET A 428 23.03 -29.74 21.37
CA MET A 428 23.01 -30.38 20.06
C MET A 428 24.33 -30.08 19.36
N PHE A 429 25.32 -30.95 19.53
CA PHE A 429 26.47 -31.04 18.65
C PHE A 429 26.15 -31.99 17.50
N GLU A 430 26.46 -31.54 16.28
CA GLU A 430 26.54 -32.31 15.03
C GLU A 430 25.24 -32.79 14.36
N PHE A 431 24.87 -32.11 13.26
CA PHE A 431 24.35 -32.81 12.10
C PHE A 431 25.51 -33.56 11.43
N GLY A 432 25.54 -34.88 11.63
CA GLY A 432 26.09 -35.88 10.71
C GLY A 432 27.53 -35.71 10.23
N THR A 433 28.47 -36.42 10.84
CA THR A 433 29.75 -36.82 10.22
C THR A 433 29.61 -37.97 9.22
N GLU A 434 28.42 -38.20 8.65
CA GLU A 434 28.26 -39.07 7.49
C GLU A 434 27.70 -38.27 6.33
N SER A 435 28.61 -37.94 5.41
CA SER A 435 28.28 -37.47 4.07
C SER A 435 27.47 -38.53 3.32
N GLN A 436 26.14 -38.47 3.41
CA GLN A 436 25.31 -39.05 2.35
C GLN A 436 25.38 -38.13 1.14
N GLN A 437 26.07 -38.59 0.09
CA GLN A 437 25.94 -38.02 -1.23
C GLN A 437 24.49 -38.18 -1.69
N ILE A 438 23.74 -37.09 -1.67
CA ILE A 438 22.50 -36.97 -2.45
C ILE A 438 22.94 -36.86 -3.91
N SER A 439 22.52 -37.79 -4.76
CA SER A 439 22.88 -37.78 -6.17
C SER A 439 22.27 -36.54 -6.84
N ASN A 440 23.12 -35.67 -7.40
CA ASN A 440 22.77 -34.46 -8.15
C ASN A 440 22.10 -34.72 -9.52
N SER A 441 21.29 -35.78 -9.67
CA SER A 441 20.65 -36.10 -10.95
C SER A 441 19.33 -35.38 -11.23
N GLU A 442 18.81 -34.56 -10.30
CA GLU A 442 17.56 -33.79 -10.51
C GLU A 442 17.74 -32.25 -10.50
N TYR A 443 18.98 -31.77 -10.38
CA TYR A 443 19.31 -30.34 -10.50
C TYR A 443 20.38 -30.14 -11.58
N ALA A 444 19.95 -30.24 -12.84
CA ALA A 444 20.70 -29.67 -13.95
C ALA A 444 20.01 -28.37 -14.39
N PRO A 445 20.65 -27.19 -14.28
CA PRO A 445 20.21 -26.04 -15.04
C PRO A 445 20.37 -26.38 -16.53
N VAL A 446 19.30 -26.26 -17.32
CA VAL A 446 19.42 -26.26 -18.77
C VAL A 446 20.13 -24.97 -19.16
N THR A 447 21.31 -25.13 -19.75
CA THR A 447 22.12 -24.07 -20.37
C THR A 447 21.40 -23.36 -21.50
#